data_AF-A0A1Y1KYE8-F1
#
_entry.id   AF-A0A1Y1KYE8-F1
#
_cell.length_a   1.000
_cell.length_b   1.000
_cell.length_c   1.000
_cell.angle_alpha   90.00
_cell.angle_beta   90.00
_cell.angle_gamma   90.00
#
_symmetry.space_group_name_H-M   'P 1'
#
loop_
_entity.id
_entity.type
_entity.pdbx_description
1 polymer ?
#
loop_
_entity_poly.entity_id
_entity_poly.type
_entity_poly.pdbx_seq_one_letter_code
_entity_poly.pdbx_strand_id
1 'polypeptide(L)'
;VMGIFQKYLTGHPKGAAGAWMMNGCLQVLNTGLVPGNRNADNVDPVMEEFDLIVYPSRSIQTDGIKAFSVTSFGFGQKGAQAIGIHPKYLFATLDEKTYQQYCAKVEARQKKAYRYFHNGLINNSLFVAKSKAPYTDEQLSKVLLNPDARVSEDKKSSELRYSDNFMKQSEKVTTSARAAETE
;
A
#
# COMPACT_ATOMS: atom_id res chain seq x y z
N VAL A 1 8.48 -12.83 20.46
CA VAL A 1 8.30 -11.78 19.42
C VAL A 1 9.32 -10.68 19.67
N MET A 2 9.96 -10.14 18.62
CA MET A 2 10.91 -9.03 18.77
C MET A 2 10.17 -7.69 18.81
N GLY A 3 10.27 -6.97 19.93
CA GLY A 3 9.64 -5.67 20.12
C GLY A 3 10.36 -4.55 19.35
N ILE A 4 9.59 -3.69 18.68
CA ILE A 4 10.09 -2.47 18.03
C ILE A 4 9.39 -1.26 18.65
N PHE A 5 10.16 -0.33 19.22
CA PHE A 5 9.65 0.83 19.93
C PHE A 5 9.91 2.13 19.16
N GLN A 6 9.44 2.23 17.91
CA GLN A 6 9.74 3.33 16.97
C GLN A 6 9.65 4.75 17.57
N LYS A 7 8.73 4.94 18.53
CA LYS A 7 8.54 6.23 19.24
C LYS A 7 9.79 6.73 19.97
N TYR A 8 10.78 5.89 20.26
CA TYR A 8 12.06 6.36 20.83
C TYR A 8 12.73 7.41 19.93
N LEU A 9 12.58 7.27 18.61
CA LEU A 9 13.20 8.15 17.62
C LEU A 9 12.23 9.23 17.12
N THR A 10 10.97 8.86 16.89
CA THR A 10 10.00 9.74 16.23
C THR A 10 9.15 10.57 17.19
N GLY A 11 9.22 10.26 18.50
CA GLY A 11 8.25 10.73 19.48
C GLY A 11 6.84 10.19 19.21
N HIS A 12 5.83 10.83 19.81
CA HIS A 12 4.42 10.44 19.67
C HIS A 12 3.60 11.47 18.86
N PRO A 13 3.25 11.18 17.59
CA PRO A 13 2.48 12.07 16.71
C PRO A 13 0.95 11.88 16.83
N LYS A 14 0.46 11.38 17.97
CA LYS A 14 -0.98 11.18 18.26
C LYS A 14 -1.64 10.31 17.18
N GLY A 15 -2.53 10.88 16.36
CA GLY A 15 -3.29 10.16 15.34
C GLY A 15 -2.43 9.46 14.29
N ALA A 16 -1.28 10.03 13.91
CA ALA A 16 -0.41 9.43 12.90
C ALA A 16 0.47 8.27 13.43
N ALA A 17 0.46 8.00 14.74
CA ALA A 17 1.41 7.08 15.36
C ALA A 17 1.30 5.66 14.79
N GLY A 18 0.07 5.15 14.66
CA GLY A 18 -0.17 3.83 14.08
C GLY A 18 0.26 3.75 12.60
N ALA A 19 0.09 4.83 11.83
CA ALA A 19 0.48 4.88 10.43
C ALA A 19 2.01 4.83 10.26
N TRP A 20 2.77 5.52 11.10
CA TRP A 20 4.24 5.46 11.06
C TRP A 20 4.77 4.10 11.48
N MET A 21 4.15 3.48 12.49
CA MET A 21 4.48 2.12 12.92
C MET A 21 4.20 1.11 11.80
N MET A 22 3.06 1.27 11.11
CA MET A 22 2.70 0.45 9.95
C MET A 22 3.76 0.57 8.84
N ASN A 23 4.17 1.79 8.48
CA ASN A 23 5.23 2.01 7.49
C ASN A 23 6.55 1.32 7.89
N GLY A 24 6.95 1.44 9.17
CA GLY A 24 8.14 0.77 9.68
C GLY A 24 8.04 -0.76 9.61
N CYS A 25 6.87 -1.31 9.90
CA CYS A 25 6.63 -2.76 9.80
C CYS A 25 6.69 -3.27 8.36
N LEU A 26 6.15 -2.50 7.40
CA LEU A 26 6.30 -2.82 5.97
C LEU A 26 7.77 -2.79 5.53
N GLN A 27 8.57 -1.87 6.05
CA GLN A 27 10.01 -1.83 5.80
C GLN A 27 10.71 -3.07 6.37
N VAL A 28 10.41 -3.44 7.62
CA VAL A 28 10.96 -4.64 8.29
C VAL A 28 10.61 -5.92 7.53
N LEU A 29 9.37 -6.05 7.03
CA LEU A 29 9.00 -7.23 6.21
C LEU A 29 9.88 -7.35 4.97
N ASN A 30 10.11 -6.25 4.25
CA ASN A 30 10.87 -6.28 3.00
C ASN A 30 12.38 -6.42 3.20
N THR A 31 12.94 -5.93 4.32
CA THR A 31 14.40 -5.93 4.56
C THR A 31 14.86 -7.06 5.49
N GLY A 32 13.97 -7.63 6.30
CA GLY A 32 14.33 -8.55 7.37
C GLY A 32 15.10 -7.90 8.53
N LEU A 33 15.28 -6.58 8.52
CA LEU A 33 16.00 -5.83 9.55
C LEU A 33 15.04 -5.40 10.65
N VAL A 34 15.25 -5.91 11.87
CA VAL A 34 14.50 -5.51 13.07
C VAL A 34 15.25 -4.38 13.77
N PRO A 35 14.74 -3.14 13.78
CA PRO A 35 15.42 -2.02 14.44
C PRO A 35 15.29 -2.12 15.97
N GLY A 36 16.43 -2.01 16.66
CA GLY A 36 16.46 -1.95 18.12
C GLY A 36 16.09 -0.57 18.67
N ASN A 37 15.62 -0.54 19.91
CA ASN A 37 15.42 0.68 20.69
C ASN A 37 16.76 1.16 21.27
N ARG A 38 17.40 2.12 20.61
CA ARG A 38 18.72 2.63 21.05
C ARG A 38 18.68 3.39 22.37
N ASN A 39 17.50 3.81 22.82
CA ASN A 39 17.30 4.48 24.09
C ASN A 39 16.88 3.51 25.20
N ALA A 40 16.79 2.20 24.94
CA ALA A 40 16.65 1.18 25.98
C ALA A 40 18.02 0.92 26.61
N ASP A 41 18.45 1.81 27.49
CA ASP A 41 19.67 1.72 28.28
C ASP A 41 19.59 0.58 29.30
N ASN A 42 18.46 0.47 29.99
CA ASN A 42 18.12 -0.67 30.84
C ASN A 42 16.64 -1.04 30.68
N VAL A 43 16.33 -2.32 30.52
CA VAL A 43 14.95 -2.80 30.49
C VAL A 43 14.43 -2.92 31.92
N ASP A 44 13.21 -2.43 32.17
CA ASP A 44 12.58 -2.49 33.49
C ASP A 44 12.46 -3.96 33.97
N PRO A 45 12.86 -4.31 35.21
CA PRO A 45 12.76 -5.66 35.74
C PRO A 45 11.36 -6.28 35.66
N VAL A 46 10.28 -5.47 35.75
CA VAL A 46 8.91 -5.98 35.61
C VAL A 46 8.66 -6.62 34.24
N MET A 47 9.41 -6.18 33.22
CA MET A 47 9.26 -6.71 31.87
C MET A 47 9.80 -8.14 31.71
N GLU A 48 10.57 -8.64 32.69
CA GLU A 48 11.04 -10.03 32.73
C GLU A 48 9.89 -11.04 32.85
N GLU A 49 8.75 -10.63 33.42
CA GLU A 49 7.54 -11.47 33.50
C GLU A 49 6.95 -11.79 32.11
N PHE A 50 7.27 -11.02 31.07
CA PHE A 50 6.75 -11.20 29.71
C PHE A 50 7.73 -12.01 28.84
N ASP A 51 7.89 -13.29 29.17
CA ASP A 51 8.84 -14.24 28.56
C ASP A 51 8.70 -14.43 27.02
N LEU A 52 7.56 -14.06 26.44
CA LEU A 52 7.32 -14.12 24.99
C LEU A 52 7.81 -12.88 24.22
N ILE A 53 8.34 -11.84 24.89
CA ILE A 53 8.76 -10.59 24.25
C ILE A 53 10.26 -10.36 24.44
N VAL A 54 10.95 -10.08 23.33
CA VAL A 54 12.36 -9.66 23.34
C VAL A 54 12.41 -8.15 23.14
N TYR A 55 13.23 -7.45 23.94
CA TYR A 55 13.40 -6.00 23.95
C TYR A 55 14.79 -5.60 23.40
N PRO A 56 15.03 -5.64 22.08
CA PRO A 56 16.35 -5.40 21.52
C PRO A 56 16.76 -3.92 21.61
N SER A 57 17.98 -3.64 22.11
CA SER A 57 18.56 -2.29 22.10
C SER A 57 19.37 -1.97 20.84
N ARG A 58 19.70 -3.00 20.04
CA ARG A 58 20.44 -2.89 18.78
C ARG A 58 19.66 -3.55 17.64
N SER A 59 19.91 -3.10 16.41
CA SER A 59 19.28 -3.69 15.24
C SER A 59 19.77 -5.13 15.02
N ILE A 60 18.86 -6.01 14.63
CA ILE A 60 19.12 -7.42 14.35
C ILE A 60 18.74 -7.68 12.90
N GLN A 61 19.70 -8.09 12.08
CA GLN A 61 19.44 -8.59 10.74
C GLN A 61 19.00 -10.05 10.85
N THR A 62 17.83 -10.36 10.31
CA THR A 62 17.32 -11.74 10.22
C THR A 62 17.45 -12.28 8.80
N ASP A 63 17.12 -13.55 8.62
CA ASP A 63 16.93 -14.20 7.33
C ASP A 63 15.56 -13.89 6.68
N GLY A 64 14.68 -13.19 7.41
CA GLY A 64 13.41 -12.68 6.91
C GLY A 64 12.30 -12.71 7.96
N ILE A 65 11.38 -11.75 7.88
CA ILE A 65 10.22 -11.66 8.78
C ILE A 65 8.96 -12.11 8.05
N LYS A 66 8.21 -13.04 8.64
CA LYS A 66 6.99 -13.60 8.04
C LYS A 66 5.76 -12.72 8.26
N ALA A 67 5.69 -12.07 9.41
CA ALA A 67 4.54 -11.28 9.83
C ALA A 67 4.96 -10.26 10.89
N PHE A 68 4.13 -9.25 11.10
CA PHE A 68 4.24 -8.31 12.23
C PHE A 68 2.88 -8.10 12.88
N SER A 69 2.90 -7.58 14.11
CA SER A 69 1.73 -7.04 14.80
C SER A 69 2.00 -5.59 15.18
N VAL A 70 1.11 -4.68 14.79
CA VAL A 70 1.08 -3.28 15.24
C VAL A 70 -0.07 -3.13 16.21
N THR A 71 0.23 -2.74 17.45
CA THR A 71 -0.75 -2.43 18.49
C THR A 71 -0.75 -0.94 18.79
N SER A 72 -1.93 -0.34 18.87
CA SER A 72 -2.10 1.08 19.20
C SER A 72 -3.17 1.26 20.26
N PHE A 73 -2.88 2.09 21.26
CA PHE A 73 -3.79 2.47 22.34
C PHE A 73 -3.90 3.99 22.37
N GLY A 74 -5.13 4.49 22.28
CA GLY A 74 -5.47 5.92 22.32
C GLY A 74 -6.48 6.23 23.41
N PHE A 75 -6.58 7.52 23.75
CA PHE A 75 -7.59 8.02 24.69
C PHE A 75 -9.01 7.72 24.20
N GLY A 76 -9.95 7.60 25.14
CA GLY A 76 -11.32 7.18 24.85
C GLY A 76 -11.45 5.68 24.57
N GLN A 77 -10.64 4.85 25.25
CA GLN A 77 -10.68 3.38 25.17
C GLN A 77 -10.54 2.85 23.73
N LYS A 78 -9.68 3.50 22.93
CA LYS A 78 -9.41 3.10 21.54
C LYS A 78 -8.19 2.19 21.49
N GLY A 79 -8.40 0.90 21.68
CA GLY A 79 -7.41 -0.14 21.39
C GLY A 79 -7.60 -0.71 20.00
N ALA A 80 -6.51 -0.91 19.25
CA ALA A 80 -6.54 -1.57 17.95
C ALA A 80 -5.27 -2.38 17.73
N GLN A 81 -5.41 -3.49 16.99
CA GLN A 81 -4.32 -4.32 16.53
C GLN A 81 -4.48 -4.58 15.03
N ALA A 82 -3.37 -4.47 14.30
CA ALA A 82 -3.29 -4.87 12.91
C ALA A 82 -2.15 -5.88 12.73
N ILE A 83 -2.42 -6.94 11.97
CA ILE A 83 -1.45 -7.97 11.64
C ILE A 83 -1.15 -7.86 10.14
N GLY A 84 0.12 -7.73 9.80
CA GLY A 84 0.58 -7.74 8.41
C GLY A 84 1.39 -8.99 8.12
N ILE A 85 1.16 -9.59 6.95
CA ILE A 85 1.85 -10.80 6.49
C ILE A 85 2.77 -10.44 5.31
N HIS A 86 3.91 -11.10 5.22
CA HIS A 86 4.88 -10.87 4.15
C HIS A 86 4.25 -11.11 2.76
N PRO A 87 4.43 -10.19 1.78
CA PRO A 87 3.75 -10.27 0.48
C PRO A 87 4.12 -11.51 -0.36
N LYS A 88 5.27 -12.14 -0.11
CA LYS A 88 5.64 -13.42 -0.74
C LYS A 88 4.57 -14.51 -0.63
N TYR A 89 3.79 -14.51 0.44
CA TYR A 89 2.70 -15.48 0.62
C TYR A 89 1.53 -15.25 -0.35
N LEU A 90 1.33 -14.02 -0.84
CA LEU A 90 0.39 -13.73 -1.93
C LEU A 90 0.92 -14.29 -3.26
N PHE A 91 2.20 -14.07 -3.57
CA PHE A 91 2.77 -14.54 -4.84
C PHE A 91 2.83 -16.07 -4.92
N ALA A 92 2.95 -16.74 -3.78
CA ALA A 92 2.89 -18.20 -3.70
C ALA A 92 1.53 -18.79 -4.11
N THR A 93 0.45 -18.00 -4.20
CA THR A 93 -0.87 -18.49 -4.66
C THR A 93 -1.09 -18.34 -6.16
N LEU A 94 -0.14 -17.74 -6.90
CA LEU A 94 -0.27 -17.47 -8.33
C LEU A 94 0.45 -18.54 -9.15
N ASP A 95 -0.04 -18.79 -10.36
CA ASP A 95 0.73 -19.52 -11.36
C ASP A 95 1.92 -18.70 -11.86
N GLU A 96 2.95 -19.39 -12.36
CA GLU A 96 4.20 -18.77 -12.80
C GLU A 96 3.97 -17.72 -13.90
N LYS A 97 3.10 -18.02 -14.88
CA LYS A 97 2.83 -17.10 -16.00
C LYS A 97 2.21 -15.80 -15.48
N THR A 98 1.22 -15.88 -14.60
CA THR A 98 0.59 -14.69 -13.98
C THR A 98 1.60 -13.90 -13.15
N TYR A 99 2.44 -14.58 -12.36
CA TYR A 99 3.49 -13.94 -11.56
C TYR A 99 4.51 -13.20 -12.43
N GLN A 100 5.02 -13.83 -13.48
CA GLN A 100 5.99 -13.22 -14.39
C GLN A 100 5.40 -12.01 -15.14
N GLN A 101 4.14 -12.08 -15.58
CA GLN A 101 3.44 -10.95 -16.17
C GLN A 101 3.30 -9.77 -15.20
N TYR A 102 3.03 -10.05 -13.92
CA TYR A 102 3.00 -9.04 -12.88
C TYR A 102 4.38 -8.41 -12.67
N CYS A 103 5.44 -9.21 -12.56
CA CYS A 103 6.82 -8.73 -12.41
C CYS A 103 7.21 -7.77 -13.53
N ALA A 104 6.95 -8.14 -14.79
CA ALA A 104 7.22 -7.28 -15.95
C ALA A 104 6.47 -5.93 -15.86
N LYS A 105 5.19 -5.94 -15.44
CA LYS A 105 4.40 -4.71 -15.25
C LYS A 105 4.93 -3.83 -14.11
N VAL A 106 5.37 -4.44 -13.00
CA VAL A 106 5.94 -3.72 -11.85
C VAL A 106 7.27 -3.09 -12.22
N GLU A 107 8.15 -3.83 -12.90
CA GLU A 107 9.45 -3.31 -13.32
C GLU A 107 9.30 -2.11 -14.27
N ALA A 108 8.41 -2.23 -15.27
CA ALA A 108 8.10 -1.12 -16.17
C ALA A 108 7.53 0.10 -15.42
N ARG A 109 6.70 -0.12 -14.39
CA ARG A 109 6.17 0.95 -13.54
C ARG A 109 7.26 1.59 -12.69
N GLN A 110 8.15 0.81 -12.09
CA GLN A 110 9.23 1.31 -11.25
C GLN A 110 10.16 2.24 -12.03
N LYS A 111 10.53 1.87 -13.27
CA LYS A 111 11.35 2.73 -14.15
C LYS A 111 10.67 4.08 -14.43
N LYS A 112 9.37 4.06 -14.73
CA LYS A 112 8.57 5.28 -14.95
C LYS A 112 8.46 6.13 -13.69
N ALA A 113 8.19 5.50 -12.54
CA ALA A 113 8.06 6.18 -11.25
C ALA A 113 9.38 6.79 -10.78
N TYR A 114 10.51 6.09 -10.97
CA TYR A 114 11.85 6.59 -10.68
C TYR A 114 12.14 7.88 -11.46
N ARG A 115 11.89 7.87 -12.78
CA ARG A 115 12.06 9.07 -13.62
C ARG A 115 11.16 10.22 -13.15
N TYR A 116 9.89 9.94 -12.87
CA TYR A 116 8.94 10.95 -12.39
C TYR A 116 9.38 11.55 -11.05
N PHE A 117 9.80 10.71 -10.11
CA PHE A 117 10.24 11.13 -8.78
C PHE A 117 11.48 12.03 -8.86
N HIS A 118 12.52 11.61 -9.60
CA HIS A 118 13.73 12.42 -9.76
C HIS A 118 13.45 13.76 -10.43
N ASN A 119 12.68 13.76 -11.52
CA ASN A 119 12.29 14.99 -12.20
C ASN A 119 11.46 15.91 -11.29
N GLY A 120 10.51 15.35 -10.53
CA GLY A 120 9.69 16.10 -9.60
C GLY A 120 10.49 16.66 -8.42
N LEU A 121 11.47 15.90 -7.91
CA LEU A 121 12.29 16.31 -6.78
C LEU A 121 13.18 17.51 -7.14
N ILE A 122 13.90 17.45 -8.26
CA ILE A 122 14.81 18.53 -8.68
C ILE A 122 14.06 19.80 -9.13
N ASN A 123 12.83 19.64 -9.65
CA ASN A 123 12.03 20.74 -10.17
C ASN A 123 10.92 21.19 -9.21
N ASN A 124 10.88 20.68 -7.97
CA ASN A 124 9.82 20.97 -6.99
C ASN A 124 8.39 20.72 -7.52
N SER A 125 8.22 19.70 -8.36
CA SER A 125 6.98 19.36 -9.06
C SER A 125 6.49 17.95 -8.75
N LEU A 126 6.90 17.37 -7.62
CA LEU A 126 6.36 16.09 -7.13
C LEU A 126 4.83 16.15 -6.96
N PHE A 127 4.34 17.24 -6.38
CA PHE A 127 2.92 17.53 -6.24
C PHE A 127 2.46 18.44 -7.36
N VAL A 128 1.43 18.01 -8.09
CA VAL A 128 0.74 18.82 -9.10
C VAL A 128 -0.76 18.67 -8.86
N ALA A 129 -1.41 19.76 -8.48
CA ALA A 129 -2.85 19.77 -8.27
C ALA A 129 -3.59 19.53 -9.59
N LYS A 130 -4.62 18.68 -9.56
CA LYS A 130 -5.51 18.47 -10.70
C LYS A 130 -6.53 19.62 -10.74
N SER A 131 -6.68 20.23 -11.91
CA SER A 131 -7.60 21.37 -12.11
C SER A 131 -9.04 20.95 -12.37
N LYS A 132 -9.26 19.74 -12.90
CA LYS A 132 -10.58 19.19 -13.25
C LYS A 132 -10.66 17.70 -12.92
N ALA A 133 -11.89 17.23 -12.72
CA ALA A 133 -12.22 15.81 -12.67
C ALA A 133 -11.97 15.15 -14.05
N PRO A 134 -11.86 13.81 -14.11
CA PRO A 134 -11.68 13.08 -15.37
C PRO A 134 -12.94 13.05 -16.27
N TYR A 135 -14.09 13.54 -15.78
CA TYR A 135 -15.35 13.69 -16.50
C TYR A 135 -15.75 15.17 -16.60
N THR A 136 -16.59 15.50 -17.58
CA THR A 136 -17.26 16.81 -17.66
C THR A 136 -18.55 16.83 -16.82
N ASP A 137 -19.11 18.01 -16.61
CA ASP A 137 -20.34 18.17 -15.83
C ASP A 137 -21.53 17.45 -16.49
N GLU A 138 -21.57 17.39 -17.82
CA GLU A 138 -22.59 16.66 -18.59
C GLU A 138 -22.44 15.14 -18.48
N GLN A 139 -21.22 14.66 -18.27
CA GLN A 139 -20.92 13.24 -18.12
C GLN A 139 -21.12 12.75 -16.68
N LEU A 140 -21.08 13.63 -15.67
CA LEU A 140 -21.09 13.30 -14.24
C LEU A 140 -22.12 12.23 -13.86
N SER A 141 -23.40 12.48 -14.15
CA SER A 141 -24.48 11.55 -13.77
C SER A 141 -24.31 10.17 -14.44
N LYS A 142 -23.98 10.15 -15.73
CA LYS A 142 -23.80 8.91 -16.50
C LYS A 142 -22.60 8.10 -16.02
N VAL A 143 -21.51 8.77 -15.62
CA VAL A 143 -20.32 8.11 -15.06
C VAL A 143 -20.63 7.50 -13.70
N LEU A 144 -21.28 8.25 -12.81
CA LEU A 144 -21.59 7.78 -11.45
C LEU A 144 -22.59 6.62 -11.43
N LEU A 145 -23.48 6.55 -12.42
CA LEU A 145 -24.50 5.51 -12.53
C LEU A 145 -24.02 4.25 -13.26
N ASN A 146 -22.79 4.24 -13.77
CA ASN A 146 -22.26 3.11 -14.54
C ASN A 146 -21.02 2.49 -13.88
N PRO A 147 -21.14 1.31 -13.24
CA PRO A 147 -20.03 0.66 -12.54
C PRO A 147 -18.94 0.13 -13.49
N ASP A 148 -19.26 -0.05 -14.78
CA ASP A 148 -18.34 -0.55 -15.80
C ASP A 148 -17.62 0.59 -16.56
N ALA A 149 -17.97 1.86 -16.31
CA ALA A 149 -17.31 3.00 -16.93
C ALA A 149 -15.82 3.08 -16.54
N ARG A 150 -14.93 3.28 -17.54
CA ARG A 150 -13.49 3.43 -17.34
C ARG A 150 -12.97 4.62 -18.14
N VAL A 151 -11.87 5.20 -17.66
CA VAL A 151 -11.15 6.26 -18.36
C VAL A 151 -10.23 5.68 -19.45
N SER A 152 -9.99 6.48 -20.48
CA SER A 152 -9.01 6.20 -21.54
C SER A 152 -8.06 7.38 -21.68
N GLU A 153 -6.90 7.15 -22.30
CA GLU A 153 -5.98 8.22 -22.63
C GLU A 153 -6.56 9.08 -23.78
N ASP A 154 -6.71 10.37 -23.53
CA ASP A 154 -7.09 11.33 -24.56
C ASP A 154 -5.90 11.60 -25.48
N LYS A 155 -6.08 11.36 -26.79
CA LYS A 155 -5.01 11.50 -27.80
C LYS A 155 -4.44 12.91 -27.91
N LYS A 156 -5.19 13.94 -27.50
CA LYS A 156 -4.76 15.34 -27.58
C LYS A 156 -3.94 15.76 -26.36
N SER A 157 -4.40 15.42 -25.16
CA SER A 157 -3.79 15.86 -23.90
C SER A 157 -2.87 14.83 -23.23
N SER A 158 -2.91 13.57 -23.67
CA SER A 158 -2.29 12.41 -22.96
C SER A 158 -2.76 12.26 -21.51
N GLU A 159 -3.90 12.87 -21.15
CA GLU A 159 -4.53 12.73 -19.85
C GLU A 159 -5.57 11.60 -19.86
N LEU A 160 -5.81 11.01 -18.69
CA LEU A 160 -6.87 10.02 -18.52
C LEU A 160 -8.22 10.72 -18.33
N ARG A 161 -9.12 10.58 -19.31
CA ARG A 161 -10.47 11.18 -19.30
C ARG A 161 -11.53 10.17 -19.75
N TYR A 162 -12.79 10.40 -19.39
CA TYR A 162 -13.91 9.68 -19.97
C TYR A 162 -14.14 10.16 -21.40
N SER A 163 -14.06 9.26 -22.37
CA SER A 163 -14.36 9.56 -23.76
C SER A 163 -15.87 9.80 -23.93
N ASP A 164 -16.31 10.57 -24.92
CA ASP A 164 -17.76 10.83 -25.11
C ASP A 164 -18.57 9.55 -25.35
N ASN A 165 -17.92 8.50 -25.85
CA ASN A 165 -18.49 7.18 -26.10
C ASN A 165 -18.23 6.17 -24.96
N PHE A 166 -17.85 6.61 -23.76
CA PHE A 166 -17.52 5.71 -22.64
C PHE A 166 -18.67 4.75 -22.27
N MET A 167 -19.93 5.19 -22.42
CA MET A 167 -21.10 4.34 -22.18
C MET A 167 -21.14 3.14 -23.14
N LYS A 168 -20.87 3.36 -24.43
CA LYS A 168 -20.79 2.26 -25.41
C LYS A 168 -19.60 1.35 -25.15
N GLN A 169 -18.47 1.92 -24.73
CA GLN A 169 -17.27 1.14 -24.39
C GLN A 169 -17.47 0.27 -23.13
N SER A 170 -18.39 0.67 -22.26
CA SER A 170 -18.72 -0.09 -21.04
C SER A 170 -19.73 -1.20 -21.26
N GLU A 171 -20.39 -1.25 -22.42
CA GLU A 171 -21.31 -2.34 -22.75
C GLU A 171 -20.50 -3.64 -22.82
N LYS A 172 -20.79 -4.57 -21.90
CA LYS A 172 -20.20 -5.91 -21.93
C LYS A 172 -20.70 -6.59 -23.20
N VAL A 173 -19.78 -6.92 -24.10
CA VAL A 173 -20.07 -7.84 -25.20
C VAL A 173 -20.34 -9.20 -24.56
N THR A 174 -21.62 -9.52 -24.35
CA THR A 174 -22.04 -10.86 -23.97
C THR A 174 -21.68 -11.77 -25.14
N THR A 175 -20.56 -12.48 -25.06
CA THR A 175 -20.28 -13.57 -25.98
C THR A 175 -21.38 -14.62 -25.82
N SER A 176 -21.98 -15.01 -26.95
CA SER A 176 -23.14 -15.94 -27.05
C SER A 176 -22.95 -17.28 -26.35
N ALA A 177 -21.74 -17.61 -25.87
CA ALA A 177 -21.45 -18.79 -25.09
C ALA A 177 -22.12 -18.82 -23.70
N ARG A 178 -22.47 -17.66 -23.10
CA ARG A 178 -23.14 -17.61 -21.77
C ARG A 178 -24.67 -17.62 -21.81
N ALA A 179 -25.28 -17.51 -22.99
CA ALA A 179 -26.73 -17.53 -23.11
C ALA A 179 -27.32 -18.95 -23.11
N ALA A 180 -26.48 -19.98 -23.37
CA ALA A 180 -26.91 -21.37 -23.48
C ALA A 180 -26.84 -22.18 -22.17
N GLU A 181 -26.37 -21.59 -21.06
CA GLU A 181 -26.33 -22.27 -19.74
C GLU A 181 -27.54 -21.95 -18.85
N THR A 182 -28.49 -21.14 -19.34
CA THR A 182 -29.68 -20.71 -18.57
C THR A 182 -31.01 -21.08 -19.21
N GLU A 183 -31.04 -22.07 -20.11
CA GLU A 183 -32.27 -22.76 -20.54
C GLU A 183 -32.33 -24.18 -19.98
#